data_AF-A0A8C6GH91-F1
#
_entry.id   AF-A0A8C6GH91-F1
#
_cell.length_a   1.000
_cell.length_b   1.000
_cell.length_c   1.000
_cell.angle_alpha   90.00
_cell.angle_beta   90.00
_cell.angle_gamma   90.00
#
_symmetry.space_group_name_H-M   'P 1'
#
loop_
_entity.id
_entity.type
_entity.pdbx_description
1 polymer ?
#
loop_
_entity_poly.entity_id
_entity_poly.type
_entity_poly.pdbx_seq_one_letter_code
_entity_poly.pdbx_strand_id
1 'polypeptide(L)'
;MIRVARLMRVAGLRAAMGRRPLLSATEADVQPEPDVAARHRPVARDAAQQLGREEAWAWLWAWPARGPKGAGRCSRADGGQDSGSCCARYWGPGLRRRRGGLSPPRAAARCGLVMATEQRPFHLVVFGASGFTGQFVTEEVAREQIASEQSSRLPWAVAGRSKEKLQQVLEKAAQKLGRPSLSSEVGVIICDISNPASLDEMAKQAKLVLNCVGPYRFYGEPVVKACIENGTSCIDICGEPQFLELMHAKYHEKAAEKGVYIIGSSGFDSIPADLGVLYTRNQMNGTLTAVESFLTINTGPEGLCIHDGTWKSAIYGFGDKGSLRKLRSVSCLKPVPIVGTKLKRRWPVSYCRELNSYSIPFLGSDISVVKRTQRYLHENLEDSPVQYAAYVTVGGITSVIKLMFAGLFFLFFVKFSIGRQLLIKFPWLFSFGYFSKQGPTQKQMDETSFTMTFFGQGYSHGTCVEKNKPNIRICTQVKGPEAGYVATPIAMVQAAMTFLSDASDLPKGGGVFTPGAAFSRTKLIDRLNKHGIEFSVISSSEV
;
A
#
# COMPACT_ATOMS: atom_id res chain seq x y z
N MET A 1 -2.54 65.72 3.38
CA MET A 1 -3.17 66.77 2.55
C MET A 1 -2.10 67.39 1.64
N ILE A 2 -2.37 67.40 0.33
CA ILE A 2 -1.86 68.34 -0.69
C ILE A 2 -0.35 68.30 -1.04
N ARG A 3 -0.07 67.68 -2.20
CA ARG A 3 0.74 68.16 -3.34
C ARG A 3 0.40 67.22 -4.52
N VAL A 4 -0.62 67.48 -5.36
CA VAL A 4 -0.63 68.37 -6.57
C VAL A 4 0.50 67.97 -7.54
N ALA A 5 0.28 67.11 -8.54
CA ALA A 5 -0.40 67.30 -9.84
C ALA A 5 0.49 67.88 -10.96
N ARG A 6 0.63 67.13 -12.07
CA ARG A 6 0.56 67.55 -13.51
C ARG A 6 0.96 66.36 -14.41
N LEU A 7 0.12 65.85 -15.35
CA LEU A 7 -0.22 66.38 -16.70
C LEU A 7 1.01 66.29 -17.66
N MET A 8 0.98 65.80 -18.92
CA MET A 8 -0.04 65.66 -19.97
C MET A 8 0.45 64.73 -21.12
N ARG A 9 -0.52 64.08 -21.80
CA ARG A 9 -0.76 63.88 -23.27
C ARG A 9 0.36 63.49 -24.25
N VAL A 10 0.07 62.47 -25.08
CA VAL A 10 -0.11 62.50 -26.57
C VAL A 10 -1.03 61.32 -26.97
N ALA A 11 -2.30 61.58 -27.34
CA ALA A 11 -2.96 61.40 -28.67
C ALA A 11 -2.86 59.98 -29.29
N GLY A 12 -3.90 59.28 -29.78
CA GLY A 12 -5.33 59.53 -29.97
C GLY A 12 -5.82 58.62 -31.12
N LEU A 13 -7.05 58.09 -31.09
CA LEU A 13 -7.97 58.02 -32.25
C LEU A 13 -9.35 57.47 -31.86
N ARG A 14 -10.36 57.94 -32.60
CA ARG A 14 -11.81 57.93 -32.33
C ARG A 14 -12.53 56.63 -32.73
N ALA A 15 -13.67 56.42 -32.09
CA ALA A 15 -14.75 55.51 -32.48
C ALA A 15 -15.59 56.04 -33.66
N ALA A 16 -16.21 55.12 -34.41
CA ALA A 16 -17.38 55.37 -35.26
C ALA A 16 -18.38 54.21 -35.14
N MET A 17 -19.65 54.57 -34.96
CA MET A 17 -20.82 53.70 -34.76
C MET A 17 -21.34 53.07 -36.06
N GLY A 18 -21.93 51.88 -35.94
CA GLY A 18 -22.82 51.26 -36.93
C GLY A 18 -24.09 50.72 -36.27
N ARG A 19 -25.25 50.94 -36.93
CA ARG A 19 -26.63 50.74 -36.45
C ARG A 19 -27.15 49.28 -36.60
N ARG A 20 -28.01 48.84 -35.64
CA ARG A 20 -29.29 48.04 -35.68
C ARG A 20 -29.36 46.73 -36.52
N PRO A 21 -30.28 45.75 -36.25
CA PRO A 21 -31.66 45.93 -35.75
C PRO A 21 -32.23 44.89 -34.75
N LEU A 22 -33.44 45.23 -34.27
CA LEU A 22 -34.40 44.39 -33.53
C LEU A 22 -34.90 43.20 -34.36
N LEU A 23 -35.17 42.08 -33.67
CA LEU A 23 -36.20 41.10 -34.03
C LEU A 23 -36.80 40.47 -32.76
N SER A 24 -38.12 40.38 -32.78
CA SER A 24 -39.09 39.83 -31.82
C SER A 24 -39.16 38.30 -31.84
N ALA A 25 -39.53 37.68 -30.71
CA ALA A 25 -40.45 36.52 -30.60
C ALA A 25 -40.45 36.01 -29.13
N THR A 26 -41.52 36.27 -28.38
CA THR A 26 -42.66 35.37 -28.04
C THR A 26 -42.52 34.75 -26.65
N GLU A 27 -43.34 35.27 -25.75
CA GLU A 27 -43.78 34.64 -24.50
C GLU A 27 -44.54 33.34 -24.81
N ALA A 28 -44.32 32.32 -23.99
CA ALA A 28 -45.23 31.18 -23.87
C ALA A 28 -45.49 30.93 -22.39
N ASP A 29 -46.77 31.08 -22.05
CA ASP A 29 -47.42 30.77 -20.79
C ASP A 29 -47.10 29.37 -20.26
N VAL A 30 -46.84 29.26 -18.96
CA VAL A 30 -47.17 28.08 -18.17
C VAL A 30 -47.72 28.53 -16.82
N GLN A 31 -49.04 28.42 -16.68
CA GLN A 31 -49.79 28.54 -15.42
C GLN A 31 -49.51 27.34 -14.48
N PRO A 32 -49.69 27.49 -13.15
CA PRO A 32 -49.33 26.48 -12.16
C PRO A 32 -50.51 25.60 -11.67
N GLU A 33 -50.16 24.53 -10.95
CA GLU A 33 -50.96 23.70 -10.00
C GLU A 33 -51.87 22.56 -10.53
N PRO A 34 -52.19 21.50 -9.72
CA PRO A 34 -52.10 21.41 -8.25
C PRO A 34 -51.50 20.13 -7.62
N ASP A 35 -51.32 20.24 -6.31
CA ASP A 35 -51.10 19.22 -5.27
C ASP A 35 -51.94 17.93 -5.42
N VAL A 36 -51.30 16.77 -5.25
CA VAL A 36 -51.96 15.54 -4.77
C VAL A 36 -51.04 14.79 -3.82
N ALA A 37 -51.40 14.84 -2.53
CA ALA A 37 -50.92 13.95 -1.50
C ALA A 37 -51.70 12.62 -1.52
N ALA A 38 -51.00 11.48 -1.58
CA ALA A 38 -51.42 10.25 -0.87
C ALA A 38 -50.35 9.14 -0.91
N ARG A 39 -49.86 8.81 0.30
CA ARG A 39 -49.73 7.46 0.89
C ARG A 39 -49.13 6.34 0.03
N HIS A 40 -47.93 5.87 0.40
CA HIS A 40 -47.68 4.45 0.69
C HIS A 40 -46.46 4.29 1.62
N ARG A 41 -46.63 3.50 2.68
CA ARG A 41 -45.64 3.14 3.72
C ARG A 41 -44.58 2.18 3.16
N PRO A 42 -43.32 2.20 3.66
CA PRO A 42 -42.43 1.05 3.59
C PRO A 42 -42.51 0.23 4.90
N VAL A 43 -42.67 -1.09 4.75
CA VAL A 43 -42.56 -2.09 5.83
C VAL A 43 -41.15 -2.70 5.79
N ALA A 44 -40.68 -3.13 6.96
CA ALA A 44 -39.49 -3.92 7.27
C ALA A 44 -38.17 -3.16 7.54
N ARG A 45 -38.15 -2.44 8.67
CA ARG A 45 -37.05 -2.55 9.64
C ARG A 45 -37.47 -3.60 10.66
N ASP A 46 -36.64 -4.60 10.94
CA ASP A 46 -36.32 -5.07 12.30
C ASP A 46 -35.37 -6.27 12.26
N ALA A 47 -34.18 -6.08 12.84
CA ALA A 47 -33.43 -7.04 13.65
C ALA A 47 -32.03 -6.47 13.96
N ALA A 48 -31.98 -5.30 14.61
CA ALA A 48 -30.75 -4.75 15.17
C ALA A 48 -31.09 -3.84 16.37
N GLN A 49 -31.70 -4.42 17.41
CA GLN A 49 -31.80 -3.76 18.71
C GLN A 49 -32.17 -4.78 19.78
N GLN A 50 -31.18 -5.26 20.52
CA GLN A 50 -31.35 -5.61 21.92
C GLN A 50 -30.00 -5.59 22.63
N LEU A 51 -30.00 -5.01 23.83
CA LEU A 51 -28.89 -4.77 24.75
C LEU A 51 -28.07 -3.51 24.37
N GLY A 52 -28.31 -2.33 24.92
CA GLY A 52 -28.76 -2.00 26.26
C GLY A 52 -27.79 -0.94 26.77
N ARG A 53 -28.12 0.34 26.52
CA ARG A 53 -27.59 1.46 27.30
C ARG A 53 -28.32 1.42 28.63
N GLU A 54 -27.58 1.62 29.73
CA GLU A 54 -27.94 2.49 30.85
C GLU A 54 -26.64 2.80 31.62
N GLU A 55 -26.60 4.02 32.17
CA GLU A 55 -25.62 4.59 33.11
C GLU A 55 -24.34 5.24 32.53
N ALA A 56 -24.50 6.54 32.25
CA ALA A 56 -23.45 7.53 32.34
C ALA A 56 -23.65 8.33 33.63
N TRP A 57 -22.57 8.52 34.41
CA TRP A 57 -22.09 9.74 35.07
C TRP A 57 -21.32 9.44 36.37
N ALA A 58 -20.23 10.20 36.58
CA ALA A 58 -19.16 10.06 37.58
C ALA A 58 -18.16 8.94 37.22
N TRP A 59 -16.87 9.18 36.97
CA TRP A 59 -15.94 10.00 37.73
C TRP A 59 -14.78 10.51 36.85
N LEU A 60 -14.51 11.81 36.95
CA LEU A 60 -13.19 12.41 36.71
C LEU A 60 -12.39 12.29 38.02
N TRP A 61 -11.05 12.20 37.87
CA TRP A 61 -10.02 12.21 38.92
C TRP A 61 -9.71 10.87 39.60
N ALA A 62 -8.58 10.24 39.24
CA ALA A 62 -7.52 9.83 40.18
C ALA A 62 -6.46 8.91 39.53
N TRP A 63 -5.21 9.38 39.55
CA TRP A 63 -3.94 8.64 39.61
C TRP A 63 -2.98 9.63 40.33
N PRO A 64 -1.93 9.28 41.14
CA PRO A 64 -1.29 7.99 41.47
C PRO A 64 -1.23 7.63 42.97
N ALA A 65 -0.97 6.35 43.29
CA ALA A 65 0.04 5.98 44.30
C ALA A 65 0.43 4.50 44.25
N ARG A 66 1.63 4.23 44.77
CA ARG A 66 2.42 2.98 44.72
C ARG A 66 2.16 2.06 45.93
N GLY A 67 2.28 0.74 45.68
CA GLY A 67 2.78 -0.31 46.61
C GLY A 67 1.81 -0.84 47.68
N PRO A 68 2.06 -2.01 48.31
CA PRO A 68 3.34 -2.74 48.39
C PRO A 68 3.29 -4.24 48.02
N LYS A 69 4.49 -4.85 48.14
CA LYS A 69 4.89 -6.25 47.94
C LYS A 69 4.12 -7.24 48.83
N GLY A 70 3.89 -8.45 48.32
CA GLY A 70 3.49 -9.62 49.11
C GLY A 70 4.02 -10.90 48.48
N ALA A 71 4.85 -11.63 49.22
CA ALA A 71 5.54 -12.85 48.80
C ALA A 71 4.63 -14.08 48.92
N GLY A 72 4.83 -15.06 48.04
CA GLY A 72 4.20 -16.38 48.12
C GLY A 72 5.07 -17.41 47.42
N ARG A 73 6.05 -17.92 48.16
CA ARG A 73 6.96 -19.02 47.78
C ARG A 73 6.23 -20.33 48.12
N CYS A 74 6.15 -21.27 47.18
CA CYS A 74 5.77 -22.65 47.51
C CYS A 74 6.87 -23.60 47.05
N SER A 75 7.36 -24.35 48.03
CA SER A 75 8.57 -25.16 48.02
C SER A 75 8.27 -26.57 47.53
N ARG A 76 9.26 -27.17 46.87
CA ARG A 76 9.43 -28.62 46.71
C ARG A 76 9.48 -29.32 48.08
N ALA A 77 9.01 -30.56 48.11
CA ALA A 77 9.51 -31.60 48.99
C ALA A 77 9.69 -32.90 48.18
N ASP A 78 10.84 -33.52 48.40
CA ASP A 78 11.41 -34.70 47.77
C ASP A 78 10.89 -36.04 48.32
N GLY A 79 11.25 -37.13 47.63
CA GLY A 79 11.37 -38.49 48.16
C GLY A 79 10.64 -39.51 47.28
N GLY A 80 11.25 -40.54 46.70
CA GLY A 80 12.60 -41.09 46.78
C GLY A 80 12.72 -42.31 45.83
N GLN A 81 13.98 -42.65 45.52
CA GLN A 81 14.55 -43.99 45.26
C GLN A 81 13.67 -45.12 44.65
N ASP A 82 14.08 -45.73 43.52
CA ASP A 82 15.11 -46.78 43.52
C ASP A 82 15.41 -47.40 42.14
N SER A 83 16.70 -47.69 41.95
CA SER A 83 17.31 -48.85 41.28
C SER A 83 16.99 -49.24 39.81
N GLY A 84 18.04 -49.63 39.07
CA GLY A 84 17.87 -50.54 37.93
C GLY A 84 18.80 -50.32 36.74
N SER A 85 20.09 -50.57 36.91
CA SER A 85 21.06 -50.65 35.81
C SER A 85 20.78 -51.89 34.93
N CYS A 86 20.98 -51.78 33.61
CA CYS A 86 21.69 -52.86 32.89
C CYS A 86 22.34 -52.38 31.57
N CYS A 87 23.63 -52.71 31.50
CA CYS A 87 24.56 -52.73 30.37
C CYS A 87 24.00 -53.48 29.13
N ALA A 88 24.20 -53.05 27.88
CA ALA A 88 25.40 -52.96 27.04
C ALA A 88 25.64 -54.18 26.11
N ARG A 89 26.21 -53.87 24.93
CA ARG A 89 26.98 -54.72 23.98
C ARG A 89 26.21 -55.52 22.90
N TYR A 90 26.71 -55.81 21.69
CA TYR A 90 27.93 -55.51 20.90
C TYR A 90 27.69 -55.97 19.44
N TRP A 91 28.33 -55.30 18.46
CA TRP A 91 29.02 -55.81 17.24
C TRP A 91 28.42 -56.84 16.24
N GLY A 92 28.32 -56.39 14.97
CA GLY A 92 29.13 -56.93 13.84
C GLY A 92 28.64 -58.18 13.05
N PRO A 93 29.34 -58.58 11.97
CA PRO A 93 28.96 -58.24 10.59
C PRO A 93 28.83 -59.42 9.59
N GLY A 94 28.11 -59.18 8.48
CA GLY A 94 28.42 -59.65 7.11
C GLY A 94 28.05 -61.08 6.68
N LEU A 95 27.25 -61.20 5.61
CA LEU A 95 27.34 -62.34 4.66
C LEU A 95 26.74 -62.03 3.27
N ARG A 96 27.34 -62.68 2.26
CA ARG A 96 27.25 -62.44 0.81
C ARG A 96 26.12 -63.21 0.10
N ARG A 97 25.66 -62.62 -1.03
CA ARG A 97 25.20 -63.20 -2.32
C ARG A 97 23.97 -64.12 -2.35
N ARG A 98 22.97 -63.75 -3.18
CA ARG A 98 22.73 -64.35 -4.51
C ARG A 98 21.74 -63.52 -5.35
N ARG A 99 21.98 -63.53 -6.67
CA ARG A 99 21.19 -62.94 -7.74
C ARG A 99 19.89 -63.71 -7.94
N GLY A 100 18.79 -63.00 -8.18
CA GLY A 100 17.55 -63.49 -8.78
C GLY A 100 16.85 -62.28 -9.39
N GLY A 101 16.87 -62.19 -10.72
CA GLY A 101 16.27 -61.08 -11.45
C GLY A 101 14.76 -61.21 -11.48
N LEU A 102 14.07 -60.09 -11.24
CA LEU A 102 12.70 -59.82 -11.66
C LEU A 102 12.63 -58.32 -11.95
N SER A 103 12.50 -57.98 -13.23
CA SER A 103 12.32 -56.62 -13.73
C SER A 103 11.07 -55.99 -13.12
N PRO A 104 11.10 -54.74 -12.63
CA PRO A 104 9.86 -54.03 -12.34
C PRO A 104 9.26 -53.48 -13.64
N PRO A 105 7.92 -53.47 -13.79
CA PRO A 105 7.28 -52.96 -14.99
C PRO A 105 7.46 -51.45 -15.07
N ARG A 106 7.93 -50.98 -16.22
CA ARG A 106 7.83 -49.59 -16.66
C ARG A 106 6.34 -49.26 -16.84
N ALA A 107 5.71 -48.72 -15.80
CA ALA A 107 4.49 -47.95 -15.91
C ALA A 107 4.85 -46.49 -15.64
N ALA A 108 5.11 -45.75 -16.72
CA ALA A 108 5.20 -44.31 -16.71
C ALA A 108 3.80 -43.73 -16.41
N ALA A 109 3.41 -43.70 -15.13
CA ALA A 109 2.33 -42.86 -14.68
C ALA A 109 2.91 -41.45 -14.54
N ARG A 110 2.81 -40.65 -15.62
CA ARG A 110 2.86 -39.19 -15.52
C ARG A 110 1.71 -38.80 -14.60
N CYS A 111 2.01 -38.57 -13.33
CA CYS A 111 1.09 -37.92 -12.42
C CYS A 111 1.07 -36.43 -12.82
N GLY A 112 0.31 -36.15 -13.88
CA GLY A 112 0.09 -34.81 -14.38
C GLY A 112 -0.70 -34.03 -13.37
N LEU A 113 -0.03 -33.19 -12.59
CA LEU A 113 -0.65 -32.03 -11.98
C LEU A 113 -0.77 -30.93 -13.06
N VAL A 114 -1.55 -31.23 -14.10
CA VAL A 114 -2.10 -30.18 -14.95
C VAL A 114 -3.55 -30.07 -14.50
N MET A 115 -3.77 -29.33 -13.42
CA MET A 115 -5.11 -28.79 -13.16
C MET A 115 -5.46 -27.99 -14.41
N ALA A 116 -6.52 -28.39 -15.10
CA ALA A 116 -7.04 -27.68 -16.25
C ALA A 116 -7.22 -26.21 -15.87
N THR A 117 -6.33 -25.35 -16.36
CA THR A 117 -6.63 -23.93 -16.43
C THR A 117 -7.76 -23.82 -17.42
N GLU A 118 -9.00 -23.65 -16.93
CA GLU A 118 -9.97 -22.83 -17.63
C GLU A 118 -9.18 -21.66 -18.23
N GLN A 119 -9.07 -21.58 -19.56
CA GLN A 119 -8.18 -20.62 -20.21
C GLN A 119 -8.70 -19.22 -19.89
N ARG A 120 -8.13 -18.59 -18.87
CA ARG A 120 -8.46 -17.22 -18.49
C ARG A 120 -8.02 -16.29 -19.64
N PRO A 121 -8.95 -15.51 -20.23
CA PRO A 121 -8.64 -14.69 -21.40
C PRO A 121 -7.60 -13.60 -21.10
N PHE A 122 -7.51 -13.14 -19.85
CA PHE A 122 -6.58 -12.08 -19.45
C PHE A 122 -5.58 -12.56 -18.41
N HIS A 123 -4.31 -12.22 -18.64
CA HIS A 123 -3.26 -12.35 -17.62
C HIS A 123 -3.39 -11.25 -16.58
N LEU A 124 -3.83 -10.07 -17.01
CA LEU A 124 -3.89 -8.87 -16.18
C LEU A 124 -5.19 -8.11 -16.42
N VAL A 125 -5.84 -7.65 -15.34
CA VAL A 125 -6.98 -6.72 -15.42
C VAL A 125 -6.74 -5.51 -14.52
N VAL A 126 -6.83 -4.30 -15.07
CA VAL A 126 -6.77 -3.06 -14.27
C VAL A 126 -8.19 -2.69 -13.83
N PHE A 127 -8.52 -2.93 -12.56
CA PHE A 127 -9.83 -2.59 -12.00
C PHE A 127 -9.84 -1.20 -11.39
N GLY A 128 -10.83 -0.38 -11.75
CA GLY A 128 -10.85 1.04 -11.42
C GLY A 128 -10.03 1.88 -12.41
N ALA A 129 -9.84 1.39 -13.64
CA ALA A 129 -9.02 2.02 -14.68
C ALA A 129 -9.48 3.45 -15.04
N SER A 130 -10.79 3.75 -14.93
CA SER A 130 -11.31 5.12 -15.12
C SER A 130 -11.14 6.04 -13.91
N GLY A 131 -10.61 5.55 -12.79
CA GLY A 131 -10.28 6.35 -11.61
C GLY A 131 -9.05 7.22 -11.85
N PHE A 132 -8.76 8.13 -10.92
CA PHE A 132 -7.62 9.04 -11.09
C PHE A 132 -6.29 8.28 -11.19
N THR A 133 -5.92 7.49 -10.17
CA THR A 133 -4.70 6.67 -10.21
C THR A 133 -4.79 5.55 -11.25
N GLY A 134 -5.98 4.95 -11.44
CA GLY A 134 -6.19 3.87 -12.40
C GLY A 134 -5.88 4.25 -13.85
N GLN A 135 -6.03 5.53 -14.21
CA GLN A 135 -5.63 6.05 -15.53
C GLN A 135 -4.12 5.93 -15.74
N PHE A 136 -3.32 6.32 -14.75
CA PHE A 136 -1.86 6.23 -14.83
C PHE A 136 -1.38 4.77 -14.77
N VAL A 137 -2.04 3.90 -13.99
CA VAL A 137 -1.75 2.46 -14.00
C VAL A 137 -2.05 1.85 -15.38
N THR A 138 -3.16 2.26 -16.01
CA THR A 138 -3.52 1.82 -17.37
C THR A 138 -2.48 2.26 -18.40
N GLU A 139 -2.03 3.52 -18.32
CA GLU A 139 -0.96 4.03 -19.17
C GLU A 139 0.35 3.26 -18.97
N GLU A 140 0.73 2.96 -17.72
CA GLU A 140 1.98 2.25 -17.42
C GLU A 140 1.92 0.77 -17.86
N VAL A 141 0.78 0.10 -17.72
CA VAL A 141 0.59 -1.24 -18.33
C VAL A 141 0.75 -1.17 -19.84
N ALA A 142 0.13 -0.17 -20.49
CA ALA A 142 0.26 0.00 -21.94
C ALA A 142 1.72 0.27 -22.37
N ARG A 143 2.46 1.08 -21.61
CA ARG A 143 3.89 1.35 -21.83
C ARG A 143 4.73 0.08 -21.73
N GLU A 144 4.52 -0.72 -20.70
CA GLU A 144 5.21 -2.00 -20.50
C GLU A 144 4.94 -2.98 -21.67
N GLN A 145 3.70 -3.03 -22.15
CA GLN A 145 3.30 -3.87 -23.30
C GLN A 145 3.83 -3.36 -24.65
N ILE A 146 4.34 -2.13 -24.73
CA ILE A 146 5.03 -1.60 -25.92
C ILE A 146 6.51 -1.97 -25.89
N ALA A 147 7.16 -1.81 -24.72
CA ALA A 147 8.58 -2.11 -24.55
C ALA A 147 8.88 -3.62 -24.69
N SER A 148 7.88 -4.46 -24.42
CA SER A 148 7.96 -5.91 -24.59
C SER A 148 8.00 -6.32 -26.07
N GLU A 149 8.81 -7.33 -26.40
CA GLU A 149 8.80 -7.98 -27.71
C GLU A 149 7.39 -8.47 -28.06
N GLN A 150 7.03 -8.49 -29.35
CA GLN A 150 5.67 -8.80 -29.80
C GLN A 150 5.18 -10.18 -29.31
N SER A 151 6.09 -11.15 -29.17
CA SER A 151 5.85 -12.51 -28.67
C SER A 151 5.65 -12.62 -27.16
N SER A 152 6.02 -11.59 -26.39
CA SER A 152 5.91 -11.57 -24.92
C SER A 152 4.78 -10.67 -24.41
N ARG A 153 3.94 -10.14 -25.32
CA ARG A 153 2.77 -9.33 -24.93
C ARG A 153 1.71 -10.20 -24.25
N LEU A 154 1.21 -9.70 -23.12
CA LEU A 154 0.26 -10.39 -22.28
C LEU A 154 -1.15 -9.86 -22.55
N PRO A 155 -2.13 -10.72 -22.88
CA PRO A 155 -3.53 -10.32 -22.95
C PRO A 155 -3.97 -9.64 -21.64
N TRP A 156 -4.51 -8.43 -21.76
CA TRP A 156 -4.96 -7.65 -20.60
C TRP A 156 -6.24 -6.87 -20.90
N ALA A 157 -6.92 -6.46 -19.83
CA ALA A 157 -8.14 -5.68 -19.92
C ALA A 157 -8.19 -4.53 -18.90
N VAL A 158 -9.04 -3.54 -19.18
CA VAL A 158 -9.44 -2.52 -18.23
C VAL A 158 -10.86 -2.81 -17.72
N ALA A 159 -11.09 -2.56 -16.44
CA ALA A 159 -12.37 -2.81 -15.81
C ALA A 159 -12.89 -1.61 -15.01
N GLY A 160 -14.20 -1.36 -15.09
CA GLY A 160 -14.87 -0.26 -14.40
C GLY A 160 -16.34 -0.12 -14.79
N ARG A 161 -17.02 0.88 -14.23
CA ARG A 161 -18.49 1.03 -14.32
C ARG A 161 -19.01 1.57 -15.64
N SER A 162 -18.22 2.38 -16.35
CA SER A 162 -18.65 3.05 -17.59
C SER A 162 -17.71 2.67 -18.72
N LYS A 163 -18.27 2.02 -19.74
CA LYS A 163 -17.55 1.61 -20.95
C LYS A 163 -16.91 2.79 -21.64
N GLU A 164 -17.66 3.90 -21.72
CA GLU A 164 -17.29 5.13 -22.40
C GLU A 164 -16.06 5.75 -21.73
N LYS A 165 -16.05 5.81 -20.39
CA LYS A 165 -14.88 6.32 -19.66
C LYS A 165 -13.67 5.41 -19.84
N LEU A 166 -13.84 4.09 -19.84
CA LEU A 166 -12.74 3.15 -20.07
C LEU A 166 -12.14 3.34 -21.48
N GLN A 167 -12.98 3.50 -22.50
CA GLN A 167 -12.54 3.79 -23.86
C GLN A 167 -11.76 5.11 -23.94
N GLN A 168 -12.25 6.17 -23.29
CA GLN A 168 -11.52 7.46 -23.22
C GLN A 168 -10.15 7.34 -22.55
N VAL A 169 -10.00 6.48 -21.52
CA VAL A 169 -8.69 6.23 -20.91
C VAL A 169 -7.75 5.55 -21.90
N LEU A 170 -8.23 4.53 -22.61
CA LEU A 170 -7.45 3.81 -23.63
C LEU A 170 -7.04 4.73 -24.77
N GLU A 171 -7.94 5.58 -25.26
CA GLU A 171 -7.65 6.57 -26.32
C GLU A 171 -6.58 7.58 -25.89
N LYS A 172 -6.67 8.11 -24.65
CA LYS A 172 -5.66 9.01 -24.10
C LYS A 172 -4.30 8.33 -23.98
N ALA A 173 -4.27 7.09 -23.48
CA ALA A 173 -3.04 6.31 -23.38
C ALA A 173 -2.46 6.02 -24.77
N ALA A 174 -3.30 5.64 -25.74
CA ALA A 174 -2.94 5.39 -27.13
C ALA A 174 -2.28 6.63 -27.76
N GLN A 175 -2.87 7.81 -27.57
CA GLN A 175 -2.33 9.07 -28.07
C GLN A 175 -0.99 9.41 -27.43
N LYS A 176 -0.90 9.33 -26.09
CA LYS A 176 0.31 9.71 -25.34
C LYS A 176 1.49 8.77 -25.64
N LEU A 177 1.22 7.49 -25.90
CA LEU A 177 2.23 6.48 -26.21
C LEU A 177 2.49 6.30 -27.71
N GLY A 178 1.75 6.99 -28.59
CA GLY A 178 1.87 6.82 -30.03
C GLY A 178 1.46 5.44 -30.55
N ARG A 179 0.48 4.78 -29.90
CA ARG A 179 -0.03 3.44 -30.28
C ARG A 179 -1.54 3.47 -30.57
N PRO A 180 -1.95 3.87 -31.79
CA PRO A 180 -3.37 3.99 -32.16
C PRO A 180 -4.16 2.68 -32.02
N SER A 181 -3.51 1.52 -32.20
CA SER A 181 -4.16 0.20 -32.13
C SER A 181 -4.44 -0.27 -30.70
N LEU A 182 -3.98 0.45 -29.66
CA LEU A 182 -4.14 0.04 -28.27
C LEU A 182 -5.60 -0.25 -27.90
N SER A 183 -6.53 0.63 -28.30
CA SER A 183 -7.95 0.50 -27.94
C SER A 183 -8.63 -0.74 -28.52
N SER A 184 -8.13 -1.29 -29.64
CA SER A 184 -8.66 -2.52 -30.24
C SER A 184 -8.00 -3.79 -29.69
N GLU A 185 -6.85 -3.66 -29.02
CA GLU A 185 -6.08 -4.78 -28.49
C GLU A 185 -6.41 -5.08 -27.01
N VAL A 186 -6.94 -4.09 -26.29
CA VAL A 186 -7.22 -4.19 -24.85
C VAL A 186 -8.66 -4.56 -24.58
N GLY A 187 -8.87 -5.59 -23.75
CA GLY A 187 -10.21 -5.99 -23.33
C GLY A 187 -10.89 -4.92 -22.46
N VAL A 188 -12.22 -4.85 -22.50
CA VAL A 188 -13.01 -3.95 -21.66
C VAL A 188 -14.04 -4.75 -20.89
N ILE A 189 -13.98 -4.69 -19.56
CA ILE A 189 -14.89 -5.41 -18.66
C ILE A 189 -15.73 -4.40 -17.88
N ILE A 190 -17.05 -4.52 -17.95
CA ILE A 190 -17.95 -3.73 -17.11
C ILE A 190 -18.04 -4.37 -15.73
N CYS A 191 -17.60 -3.63 -14.72
CA CYS A 191 -17.53 -4.12 -13.35
C CYS A 191 -17.88 -2.99 -12.38
N ASP A 192 -18.85 -3.26 -11.51
CA ASP A 192 -19.29 -2.35 -10.45
C ASP A 192 -19.09 -3.01 -9.09
N ILE A 193 -18.36 -2.32 -8.21
CA ILE A 193 -18.10 -2.79 -6.84
C ILE A 193 -19.38 -3.05 -6.04
N SER A 194 -20.48 -2.35 -6.37
CA SER A 194 -21.78 -2.54 -5.73
C SER A 194 -22.55 -3.76 -6.23
N ASN A 195 -22.08 -4.40 -7.30
CA ASN A 195 -22.66 -5.61 -7.88
C ASN A 195 -21.69 -6.80 -7.74
N PRO A 196 -21.87 -7.67 -6.73
CA PRO A 196 -21.03 -8.84 -6.49
C PRO A 196 -20.85 -9.75 -7.72
N ALA A 197 -21.92 -9.99 -8.49
CA ALA A 197 -21.84 -10.85 -9.67
C ALA A 197 -20.86 -10.28 -10.72
N SER A 198 -20.79 -8.94 -10.86
CA SER A 198 -19.85 -8.32 -11.80
C SER A 198 -18.38 -8.45 -11.34
N LEU A 199 -18.13 -8.50 -10.04
CA LEU A 199 -16.80 -8.76 -9.48
C LEU A 199 -16.39 -10.21 -9.77
N ASP A 200 -17.30 -11.17 -9.59
CA ASP A 200 -17.06 -12.58 -9.89
C ASP A 200 -16.75 -12.78 -11.39
N GLU A 201 -17.55 -12.17 -12.27
CA GLU A 201 -17.31 -12.26 -13.72
C GLU A 201 -15.97 -11.65 -14.15
N MET A 202 -15.56 -10.52 -13.55
CA MET A 202 -14.22 -9.97 -13.78
C MET A 202 -13.12 -10.91 -13.26
N ALA A 203 -13.29 -11.44 -12.05
CA ALA A 203 -12.29 -12.31 -11.42
C ALA A 203 -12.06 -13.58 -12.23
N LYS A 204 -13.12 -14.27 -12.68
CA LYS A 204 -13.02 -15.49 -13.52
C LYS A 204 -12.22 -15.29 -14.80
N GLN A 205 -12.21 -14.07 -15.35
CA GLN A 205 -11.54 -13.77 -16.61
C GLN A 205 -10.04 -13.44 -16.46
N ALA A 206 -9.54 -13.22 -15.25
CA ALA A 206 -8.21 -12.70 -14.98
C ALA A 206 -7.34 -13.69 -14.19
N LYS A 207 -6.04 -13.80 -14.53
CA LYS A 207 -5.05 -14.42 -13.63
C LYS A 207 -4.69 -13.49 -12.46
N LEU A 208 -4.56 -12.20 -12.75
CA LEU A 208 -4.21 -11.15 -11.80
C LEU A 208 -5.09 -9.91 -12.00
N VAL A 209 -5.63 -9.38 -10.90
CA VAL A 209 -6.34 -8.10 -10.86
C VAL A 209 -5.46 -7.03 -10.20
N LEU A 210 -5.27 -5.90 -10.86
CA LEU A 210 -4.69 -4.68 -10.30
C LEU A 210 -5.83 -3.80 -9.78
N ASN A 211 -6.09 -3.88 -8.48
CA ASN A 211 -7.15 -3.13 -7.84
C ASN A 211 -6.70 -1.68 -7.57
N CYS A 212 -7.34 -0.72 -8.24
CA CYS A 212 -7.16 0.72 -8.04
C CYS A 212 -8.39 1.40 -7.41
N VAL A 213 -9.34 0.63 -6.86
CA VAL A 213 -10.61 1.13 -6.34
C VAL A 213 -10.49 1.45 -4.84
N GLY A 214 -10.22 2.73 -4.55
CA GLY A 214 -10.18 3.28 -3.19
C GLY A 214 -11.42 4.14 -2.84
N PRO A 215 -11.62 4.49 -1.55
CA PRO A 215 -10.84 4.04 -0.39
C PRO A 215 -11.04 2.55 -0.06
N TYR A 216 -9.94 1.84 0.20
CA TYR A 216 -9.92 0.38 0.31
C TYR A 216 -10.63 -0.12 1.56
N ARG A 217 -10.66 0.66 2.63
CA ARG A 217 -11.45 0.34 3.82
C ARG A 217 -12.93 0.03 3.51
N PHE A 218 -13.49 0.66 2.47
CA PHE A 218 -14.89 0.47 2.09
C PHE A 218 -15.06 -0.47 0.90
N TYR A 219 -14.14 -0.40 -0.06
CA TYR A 219 -14.32 -1.03 -1.38
C TYR A 219 -13.31 -2.14 -1.68
N GLY A 220 -12.27 -2.32 -0.86
CA GLY A 220 -11.21 -3.29 -1.14
C GLY A 220 -11.63 -4.74 -0.86
N GLU A 221 -12.35 -4.98 0.23
CA GLU A 221 -12.66 -6.34 0.68
C GLU A 221 -13.53 -7.13 -0.32
N PRO A 222 -14.60 -6.56 -0.92
CA PRO A 222 -15.39 -7.28 -1.92
C PRO A 222 -14.55 -7.76 -3.10
N VAL A 223 -13.54 -6.98 -3.53
CA VAL A 223 -12.62 -7.37 -4.61
C VAL A 223 -11.73 -8.54 -4.18
N VAL A 224 -11.14 -8.46 -2.97
CA VAL A 224 -10.29 -9.54 -2.42
C VAL A 224 -11.09 -10.83 -2.31
N LYS A 225 -12.31 -10.77 -1.77
CA LYS A 225 -13.21 -11.94 -1.65
C LYS A 225 -13.49 -12.57 -3.01
N ALA A 226 -13.94 -11.78 -3.99
CA ALA A 226 -14.25 -12.28 -5.33
C ALA A 226 -13.01 -12.90 -6.01
N CYS A 227 -11.83 -12.28 -5.85
CA CYS A 227 -10.59 -12.82 -6.39
C CYS A 227 -10.26 -14.19 -5.77
N ILE A 228 -10.33 -14.34 -4.45
CA ILE A 228 -10.03 -15.61 -3.78
C ILE A 228 -11.03 -16.70 -4.14
N GLU A 229 -12.33 -16.38 -4.14
CA GLU A 229 -13.38 -17.35 -4.44
C GLU A 229 -13.28 -17.89 -5.86
N ASN A 230 -12.85 -17.06 -6.81
CA ASN A 230 -12.71 -17.40 -8.22
C ASN A 230 -11.27 -17.79 -8.61
N GLY A 231 -10.33 -17.99 -7.67
CA GLY A 231 -8.98 -18.47 -8.00
C GLY A 231 -8.10 -17.46 -8.72
N THR A 232 -8.27 -16.17 -8.43
CA THR A 232 -7.57 -15.03 -9.05
C THR A 232 -6.69 -14.33 -8.02
N SER A 233 -5.48 -13.96 -8.41
CA SER A 233 -4.59 -13.13 -7.57
C SER A 233 -4.96 -11.65 -7.67
N CYS A 234 -4.63 -10.87 -6.64
CA CYS A 234 -4.90 -9.43 -6.59
C CYS A 234 -3.68 -8.67 -6.07
N ILE A 235 -3.34 -7.58 -6.75
CA ILE A 235 -2.38 -6.58 -6.28
C ILE A 235 -3.11 -5.27 -6.09
N ASP A 236 -2.87 -4.57 -4.97
CA ASP A 236 -3.42 -3.24 -4.71
C ASP A 236 -2.34 -2.21 -4.37
N ILE A 237 -2.72 -0.94 -4.36
CA ILE A 237 -1.88 0.21 -3.97
C ILE A 237 -2.36 0.82 -2.64
N CYS A 238 -2.90 0.00 -1.73
CA CYS A 238 -3.50 0.48 -0.50
C CYS A 238 -2.44 0.97 0.52
N GLY A 239 -2.58 2.22 0.97
CA GLY A 239 -1.82 2.80 2.09
C GLY A 239 -2.52 2.78 3.45
N GLU A 240 -3.59 1.98 3.63
CA GLU A 240 -4.42 1.97 4.84
C GLU A 240 -4.11 0.77 5.76
N PRO A 241 -3.39 0.94 6.89
CA PRO A 241 -2.93 -0.18 7.73
C PRO A 241 -4.05 -1.09 8.23
N GLN A 242 -5.22 -0.53 8.53
CA GLN A 242 -6.36 -1.28 9.04
C GLN A 242 -6.91 -2.23 7.99
N PHE A 243 -7.01 -1.81 6.73
CA PHE A 243 -7.43 -2.68 5.64
C PHE A 243 -6.41 -3.81 5.43
N LEU A 244 -5.11 -3.45 5.34
CA LEU A 244 -4.03 -4.40 5.09
C LEU A 244 -3.95 -5.50 6.17
N GLU A 245 -4.04 -5.12 7.44
CA GLU A 245 -4.00 -6.07 8.56
C GLU A 245 -5.30 -6.90 8.64
N LEU A 246 -6.44 -6.31 8.29
CA LEU A 246 -7.73 -7.01 8.28
C LEU A 246 -7.77 -8.08 7.18
N MET A 247 -7.31 -7.75 5.96
CA MET A 247 -7.28 -8.70 4.85
C MET A 247 -6.38 -9.89 5.19
N HIS A 248 -5.21 -9.64 5.78
CA HIS A 248 -4.35 -10.72 6.26
C HIS A 248 -5.05 -11.59 7.29
N ALA A 249 -5.62 -10.99 8.35
CA ALA A 249 -6.27 -11.73 9.41
C ALA A 249 -7.46 -12.58 8.93
N LYS A 250 -8.19 -12.12 7.92
CA LYS A 250 -9.41 -12.77 7.44
C LYS A 250 -9.18 -13.76 6.29
N TYR A 251 -8.19 -13.50 5.44
CA TYR A 251 -8.08 -14.17 4.14
C TYR A 251 -6.74 -14.88 3.90
N HIS A 252 -5.74 -14.79 4.77
CA HIS A 252 -4.43 -15.44 4.54
C HIS A 252 -4.58 -16.94 4.27
N GLU A 253 -5.22 -17.69 5.17
CA GLU A 253 -5.42 -19.14 5.02
C GLU A 253 -6.26 -19.49 3.78
N LYS A 254 -7.37 -18.78 3.55
CA LYS A 254 -8.24 -19.04 2.39
C LYS A 254 -7.53 -18.80 1.06
N ALA A 255 -6.69 -17.76 0.99
CA ALA A 255 -5.88 -17.49 -0.18
C ALA A 255 -4.79 -18.56 -0.38
N ALA A 256 -4.19 -19.05 0.71
CA ALA A 256 -3.22 -20.15 0.69
C ALA A 256 -3.83 -21.47 0.20
N GLU A 257 -4.99 -21.85 0.73
CA GLU A 257 -5.76 -23.02 0.31
C GLU A 257 -6.14 -22.97 -1.17
N LYS A 258 -6.46 -21.78 -1.69
CA LYS A 258 -6.79 -21.56 -3.10
C LYS A 258 -5.57 -21.39 -4.01
N GLY A 259 -4.37 -21.28 -3.45
CA GLY A 259 -3.14 -21.04 -4.23
C GLY A 259 -3.10 -19.66 -4.91
N VAL A 260 -3.83 -18.66 -4.39
CA VAL A 260 -3.87 -17.29 -4.94
C VAL A 260 -3.12 -16.31 -4.07
N TYR A 261 -2.64 -15.22 -4.67
CA TYR A 261 -1.82 -14.24 -3.98
C TYR A 261 -2.56 -12.91 -3.88
N ILE A 262 -2.70 -12.40 -2.66
CA ILE A 262 -3.21 -11.06 -2.39
C ILE A 262 -2.05 -10.22 -1.87
N ILE A 263 -1.53 -9.32 -2.69
CA ILE A 263 -0.33 -8.52 -2.36
C ILE A 263 -0.74 -7.06 -2.20
N GLY A 264 -0.84 -6.62 -0.96
CA GLY A 264 -1.25 -5.26 -0.63
C GLY A 264 -0.10 -4.25 -0.72
N SER A 265 -0.42 -2.96 -0.82
CA SER A 265 0.55 -1.85 -0.75
C SER A 265 1.66 -1.87 -1.81
N SER A 266 1.37 -2.39 -3.00
CA SER A 266 2.29 -2.47 -4.13
C SER A 266 2.35 -1.16 -4.92
N GLY A 267 2.40 -0.02 -4.23
CA GLY A 267 2.60 1.31 -4.80
C GLY A 267 3.72 2.04 -4.07
N PHE A 268 3.83 3.36 -4.25
CA PHE A 268 4.76 4.17 -3.47
C PHE A 268 4.50 4.07 -1.96
N ASP A 269 3.24 3.88 -1.55
CA ASP A 269 2.82 3.81 -0.15
C ASP A 269 3.54 2.73 0.67
N SER A 270 4.24 1.77 0.07
CA SER A 270 5.17 0.90 0.82
C SER A 270 6.29 0.22 0.02
N ILE A 271 6.26 0.09 -1.32
CA ILE A 271 7.34 -0.60 -2.05
C ILE A 271 8.73 0.01 -1.77
N PRO A 272 8.93 1.33 -1.86
CA PRO A 272 10.23 1.94 -1.56
C PRO A 272 10.71 1.64 -0.14
N ALA A 273 9.81 1.74 0.85
CA ALA A 273 10.13 1.47 2.25
C ALA A 273 10.44 -0.01 2.51
N ASP A 274 9.61 -0.91 2.00
CA ASP A 274 9.66 -2.34 2.27
C ASP A 274 10.83 -3.00 1.55
N LEU A 275 10.96 -2.78 0.23
CA LEU A 275 12.10 -3.27 -0.52
C LEU A 275 13.38 -2.51 -0.18
N GLY A 276 13.31 -1.25 0.27
CA GLY A 276 14.48 -0.50 0.71
C GLY A 276 15.16 -1.11 1.93
N VAL A 277 14.37 -1.65 2.88
CA VAL A 277 14.91 -2.42 4.02
C VAL A 277 15.56 -3.73 3.55
N LEU A 278 14.94 -4.44 2.59
CA LEU A 278 15.52 -5.66 2.03
C LEU A 278 16.81 -5.38 1.26
N TYR A 279 16.81 -4.36 0.43
CA TYR A 279 18.00 -3.90 -0.28
C TYR A 279 19.12 -3.55 0.70
N THR A 280 18.82 -2.76 1.74
CA THR A 280 19.79 -2.41 2.79
C THR A 280 20.39 -3.64 3.46
N ARG A 281 19.56 -4.67 3.73
CA ARG A 281 20.05 -5.94 4.27
C ARG A 281 20.99 -6.63 3.29
N ASN A 282 20.58 -6.76 2.04
CA ASN A 282 21.33 -7.48 1.02
C ASN A 282 22.68 -6.81 0.69
N GLN A 283 22.79 -5.50 0.90
CA GLN A 283 24.04 -4.76 0.70
C GLN A 283 24.97 -4.75 1.94
N MET A 284 24.50 -5.21 3.10
CA MET A 284 25.32 -5.28 4.31
C MET A 284 26.08 -6.61 4.37
N ASN A 285 27.41 -6.55 4.44
CA ASN A 285 28.24 -7.73 4.70
C ASN A 285 28.21 -8.11 6.20
N GLY A 286 27.12 -8.74 6.64
CA GLY A 286 26.89 -9.07 8.04
C GLY A 286 25.41 -9.22 8.36
N THR A 287 25.03 -8.95 9.61
CA THR A 287 23.64 -9.02 10.06
C THR A 287 23.09 -7.64 10.32
N LEU A 288 22.17 -7.18 9.46
CA LEU A 288 21.39 -5.96 9.69
C LEU A 288 20.36 -6.21 10.80
N THR A 289 20.30 -5.32 11.79
CA THR A 289 19.40 -5.49 12.95
C THR A 289 18.46 -4.31 13.18
N ALA A 290 18.79 -3.12 12.68
CA ALA A 290 17.93 -1.95 12.78
C ALA A 290 18.08 -1.03 11.57
N VAL A 291 16.98 -0.41 11.16
CA VAL A 291 16.91 0.58 10.08
C VAL A 291 16.01 1.74 10.48
N GLU A 292 16.49 2.96 10.28
CA GLU A 292 15.66 4.17 10.23
C GLU A 292 15.54 4.63 8.78
N SER A 293 14.32 4.85 8.28
CA SER A 293 14.10 5.47 6.96
C SER A 293 13.63 6.91 7.09
N PHE A 294 14.02 7.74 6.12
CA PHE A 294 13.67 9.14 6.02
C PHE A 294 13.18 9.44 4.61
N LEU A 295 11.89 9.75 4.48
CA LEU A 295 11.28 10.21 3.24
C LEU A 295 11.46 11.71 3.07
N THR A 296 11.99 12.12 1.92
CA THR A 296 12.07 13.50 1.46
C THR A 296 11.32 13.63 0.13
N ILE A 297 10.40 14.59 0.05
CA ILE A 297 9.74 14.96 -1.20
C ILE A 297 10.40 16.24 -1.71
N ASN A 298 10.93 16.18 -2.93
CA ASN A 298 11.51 17.34 -3.60
C ASN A 298 10.47 17.86 -4.59
N THR A 299 10.16 19.15 -4.53
CA THR A 299 9.13 19.78 -5.35
C THR A 299 9.71 20.95 -6.12
N GLY A 300 9.22 21.17 -7.34
CA GLY A 300 9.47 22.39 -8.10
C GLY A 300 8.73 23.63 -7.57
N PRO A 301 8.85 24.78 -8.27
CA PRO A 301 8.20 26.03 -7.89
C PRO A 301 6.67 25.96 -7.80
N GLU A 302 6.03 25.09 -8.57
CA GLU A 302 4.56 24.87 -8.55
C GLU A 302 4.09 24.06 -7.32
N GLY A 303 5.01 23.58 -6.51
CA GLY A 303 4.74 22.82 -5.28
C GLY A 303 4.18 21.42 -5.53
N LEU A 304 3.68 20.81 -4.45
CA LEU A 304 3.09 19.48 -4.44
C LEU A 304 1.56 19.56 -4.49
N CYS A 305 0.94 18.68 -5.27
CA CYS A 305 -0.50 18.46 -5.25
C CYS A 305 -0.80 16.97 -5.30
N ILE A 306 -1.75 16.51 -4.48
CA ILE A 306 -2.19 15.13 -4.40
C ILE A 306 -3.71 15.07 -4.66
N HIS A 307 -4.19 14.02 -5.31
CA HIS A 307 -5.61 13.81 -5.56
C HIS A 307 -6.40 13.55 -4.25
N ASP A 308 -7.66 13.96 -4.23
CA ASP A 308 -8.55 13.90 -3.06
C ASP A 308 -8.83 12.48 -2.53
N GLY A 309 -8.53 11.45 -3.31
CA GLY A 309 -8.63 10.04 -2.91
C GLY A 309 -7.73 9.72 -1.72
N THR A 310 -6.48 10.20 -1.75
CA THR A 310 -5.53 10.05 -0.64
C THR A 310 -5.98 10.85 0.58
N TRP A 311 -6.53 12.04 0.37
CA TRP A 311 -7.10 12.89 1.43
C TRP A 311 -8.26 12.19 2.16
N LYS A 312 -9.20 11.60 1.42
CA LYS A 312 -10.31 10.82 2.00
C LYS A 312 -9.79 9.66 2.83
N SER A 313 -8.80 8.92 2.31
CA SER A 313 -8.18 7.80 3.02
C SER A 313 -7.54 8.26 4.33
N ALA A 314 -6.86 9.41 4.34
CA ALA A 314 -6.34 10.01 5.57
C ALA A 314 -7.45 10.41 6.55
N ILE A 315 -8.51 11.09 6.09
CA ILE A 315 -9.65 11.49 6.95
C ILE A 315 -10.28 10.28 7.64
N TYR A 316 -10.59 9.23 6.89
CA TYR A 316 -11.21 8.03 7.44
C TYR A 316 -10.24 7.22 8.30
N GLY A 317 -8.98 7.11 7.92
CA GLY A 317 -7.95 6.43 8.69
C GLY A 317 -7.70 7.09 10.06
N PHE A 318 -7.68 8.42 10.11
CA PHE A 318 -7.55 9.16 11.36
C PHE A 318 -8.85 9.22 12.16
N GLY A 319 -10.01 9.21 11.49
CA GLY A 319 -11.33 9.18 12.13
C GLY A 319 -11.64 7.86 12.82
N ASP A 320 -11.05 6.76 12.36
CA ASP A 320 -11.29 5.41 12.88
C ASP A 320 -9.99 4.72 13.35
N LYS A 321 -9.18 5.43 14.16
CA LYS A 321 -7.98 4.83 14.79
C LYS A 321 -8.32 3.72 15.78
N GLY A 322 -9.53 3.72 16.34
CA GLY A 322 -10.01 2.73 17.30
C GLY A 322 -10.08 1.32 16.71
N SER A 323 -10.57 1.20 15.46
CA SER A 323 -10.67 -0.10 14.78
C SER A 323 -9.31 -0.79 14.60
N LEU A 324 -8.26 -0.06 14.18
CA LEU A 324 -6.91 -0.62 14.03
C LEU A 324 -6.35 -1.10 15.38
N ARG A 325 -6.53 -0.32 16.45
CA ARG A 325 -6.10 -0.74 17.79
C ARG A 325 -6.84 -2.00 18.23
N LYS A 326 -8.16 -2.07 18.01
CA LYS A 326 -8.98 -3.24 18.33
C LYS A 326 -8.54 -4.47 17.53
N LEU A 327 -8.29 -4.32 16.23
CA LEU A 327 -7.80 -5.39 15.36
C LEU A 327 -6.47 -5.96 15.89
N ARG A 328 -5.53 -5.09 16.27
CA ARG A 328 -4.24 -5.50 16.83
C ARG A 328 -4.35 -6.14 18.21
N SER A 329 -5.31 -5.71 19.05
CA SER A 329 -5.50 -6.32 20.38
C SER A 329 -6.13 -7.71 20.32
N VAL A 330 -6.93 -8.02 19.29
CA VAL A 330 -7.51 -9.36 19.10
C VAL A 330 -6.65 -10.26 18.20
N SER A 331 -5.64 -9.70 17.55
CA SER A 331 -4.71 -10.46 16.73
C SER A 331 -3.89 -11.40 17.61
N CYS A 332 -3.89 -12.69 17.29
CA CYS A 332 -3.07 -13.71 17.97
C CYS A 332 -1.62 -13.75 17.44
N LEU A 333 -1.20 -12.76 16.64
CA LEU A 333 0.13 -12.72 16.06
C LEU A 333 1.18 -12.41 17.12
N LYS A 334 2.22 -13.25 17.19
CA LYS A 334 3.36 -13.02 18.07
C LYS A 334 4.11 -11.74 17.66
N PRO A 335 4.67 -10.98 18.62
CA PRO A 335 5.59 -9.90 18.31
C PRO A 335 6.82 -10.44 17.56
N VAL A 336 7.28 -9.70 16.54
CA VAL A 336 8.55 -10.02 15.87
C VAL A 336 9.69 -9.90 16.90
N PRO A 337 10.58 -10.89 17.03
CA PRO A 337 11.69 -10.84 17.98
C PRO A 337 12.58 -9.62 17.76
N ILE A 338 13.13 -9.10 18.85
CA ILE A 338 14.13 -8.04 18.80
C ILE A 338 15.50 -8.70 18.78
N VAL A 339 16.23 -8.51 17.68
CA VAL A 339 17.61 -8.97 17.53
C VAL A 339 18.55 -7.77 17.67
N GLY A 340 19.60 -7.94 18.48
CA GLY A 340 20.61 -6.91 18.73
C GLY A 340 20.16 -5.76 19.61
N THR A 341 20.83 -4.62 19.47
CA THR A 341 20.52 -3.43 20.27
C THR A 341 19.15 -2.87 19.90
N LYS A 342 18.31 -2.60 20.91
CA LYS A 342 16.97 -2.04 20.72
C LYS A 342 17.05 -0.68 20.01
N LEU A 343 16.35 -0.55 18.88
CA LEU A 343 16.24 0.68 18.12
C LEU A 343 15.56 1.75 18.97
N LYS A 344 16.29 2.83 19.29
CA LYS A 344 15.76 3.97 20.02
C LYS A 344 14.96 4.84 19.06
N ARG A 345 13.66 4.98 19.31
CA ARG A 345 12.83 5.92 18.54
C ARG A 345 13.25 7.35 18.83
N ARG A 346 13.38 8.14 17.76
CA ARG A 346 13.56 9.58 17.85
C ARG A 346 12.35 10.25 18.50
N TRP A 347 12.60 11.41 19.11
CA TRP A 347 11.54 12.28 19.59
C TRP A 347 10.63 12.71 18.40
N PRO A 348 9.31 12.93 18.59
CA PRO A 348 8.38 13.15 17.48
C PRO A 348 8.71 14.32 16.57
N VAL A 349 9.48 15.30 17.05
CA VAL A 349 10.14 16.30 16.22
C VAL A 349 11.63 16.15 16.49
N SER A 350 12.41 15.74 15.50
CA SER A 350 13.84 15.55 15.68
C SER A 350 14.62 16.06 14.49
N TYR A 351 15.73 16.74 14.77
CA TYR A 351 16.63 17.20 13.72
C TYR A 351 17.57 16.06 13.31
N CYS A 352 17.53 15.68 12.04
CA CYS A 352 18.46 14.72 11.44
C CYS A 352 19.64 15.50 10.88
N ARG A 353 20.82 15.32 11.48
CA ARG A 353 22.03 16.05 11.10
C ARG A 353 22.54 15.61 9.73
N GLU A 354 22.41 14.32 9.44
CA GLU A 354 22.83 13.67 8.20
C GLU A 354 22.07 14.21 6.99
N LEU A 355 20.81 14.63 7.18
CA LEU A 355 19.95 15.19 6.13
C LEU A 355 19.72 16.70 6.25
N ASN A 356 20.37 17.36 7.21
CA ASN A 356 20.20 18.79 7.51
C ASN A 356 18.72 19.23 7.56
N SER A 357 17.87 18.43 8.20
CA SER A 357 16.40 18.62 8.14
C SER A 357 15.72 18.16 9.42
N TYR A 358 14.66 18.86 9.81
CA TYR A 358 13.74 18.35 10.83
C TYR A 358 12.93 17.19 10.25
N SER A 359 12.67 16.21 11.11
CA SER A 359 11.94 15.02 10.78
C SER A 359 10.86 14.75 11.82
N ILE A 360 9.77 14.16 11.34
CA ILE A 360 8.66 13.68 12.18
C ILE A 360 8.37 12.22 11.85
N PRO A 361 7.76 11.44 12.75
CA PRO A 361 7.32 10.09 12.44
C PRO A 361 6.42 10.05 11.22
N PHE A 362 6.69 9.14 10.30
CA PHE A 362 5.80 8.86 9.18
C PHE A 362 4.56 8.13 9.70
N LEU A 363 3.37 8.66 9.43
CA LEU A 363 2.09 8.15 9.94
C LEU A 363 1.32 7.28 8.93
N GLY A 364 1.99 6.78 7.89
CA GLY A 364 1.42 5.89 6.87
C GLY A 364 1.57 4.39 7.19
N SER A 365 1.52 3.58 6.13
CA SER A 365 1.52 2.10 6.20
C SER A 365 2.87 1.45 6.38
N ASP A 366 3.98 2.12 6.05
CA ASP A 366 5.33 1.54 6.05
C ASP A 366 5.65 0.71 7.29
N ILE A 367 5.39 1.25 8.49
CA ILE A 367 5.72 0.52 9.73
C ILE A 367 4.90 -0.78 9.85
N SER A 368 3.63 -0.79 9.41
CA SER A 368 2.80 -2.00 9.42
C SER A 368 3.29 -3.01 8.38
N VAL A 369 3.57 -2.54 7.17
CA VAL A 369 4.00 -3.36 6.03
C VAL A 369 5.38 -3.96 6.29
N VAL A 370 6.39 -3.14 6.60
CA VAL A 370 7.75 -3.62 6.89
C VAL A 370 7.74 -4.63 8.04
N LYS A 371 7.02 -4.36 9.14
CA LYS A 371 6.96 -5.32 10.25
C LYS A 371 6.34 -6.66 9.84
N ARG A 372 5.34 -6.67 8.96
CA ARG A 372 4.75 -7.90 8.44
C ARG A 372 5.73 -8.63 7.52
N THR A 373 6.46 -7.92 6.66
CA THR A 373 7.57 -8.49 5.88
C THR A 373 8.61 -9.13 6.79
N GLN A 374 9.09 -8.42 7.82
CA GLN A 374 10.07 -8.96 8.75
C GLN A 374 9.56 -10.18 9.52
N ARG A 375 8.26 -10.24 9.85
CA ARG A 375 7.64 -11.44 10.43
C ARG A 375 7.72 -12.62 9.47
N TYR A 376 7.24 -12.45 8.24
CA TYR A 376 7.24 -13.51 7.23
C TYR A 376 8.65 -14.05 7.00
N LEU A 377 9.63 -13.17 6.81
CA LEU A 377 11.01 -13.59 6.60
C LEU A 377 11.57 -14.38 7.79
N HIS A 378 11.24 -13.96 9.02
CA HIS A 378 11.67 -14.66 10.23
C HIS A 378 11.00 -16.04 10.40
N GLU A 379 9.68 -16.10 10.21
CA GLU A 379 8.88 -17.31 10.46
C GLU A 379 8.97 -18.33 9.33
N ASN A 380 9.18 -17.89 8.09
CA ASN A 380 9.13 -18.75 6.90
C ASN A 380 10.49 -18.93 6.21
N LEU A 381 11.42 -17.97 6.37
CA LEU A 381 12.73 -18.01 5.69
C LEU A 381 13.92 -18.07 6.65
N GLU A 382 13.66 -18.10 7.97
CA GLU A 382 14.69 -18.13 9.03
C GLU A 382 15.66 -16.93 9.00
N ASP A 383 15.25 -15.82 8.37
CA ASP A 383 16.05 -14.59 8.35
C ASP A 383 16.02 -13.87 9.71
N SER A 384 17.10 -13.18 10.03
CA SER A 384 17.13 -12.27 11.19
C SER A 384 16.20 -11.07 10.95
N PRO A 385 15.21 -10.81 11.83
CA PRO A 385 14.32 -9.67 11.67
C PRO A 385 15.04 -8.34 11.91
N VAL A 386 14.66 -7.34 11.13
CA VAL A 386 15.18 -5.98 11.21
C VAL A 386 14.19 -5.09 11.96
N GLN A 387 14.65 -4.40 13.00
CA GLN A 387 13.86 -3.36 13.66
C GLN A 387 13.71 -2.14 12.74
N TYR A 388 12.51 -1.61 12.61
CA TYR A 388 12.24 -0.52 11.65
C TYR A 388 11.56 0.70 12.31
N ALA A 389 12.04 1.88 11.95
CA ALA A 389 11.39 3.16 12.22
C ALA A 389 11.35 4.01 10.94
N ALA A 390 10.24 4.71 10.72
CA ALA A 390 10.02 5.51 9.51
C ALA A 390 9.74 6.97 9.88
N TYR A 391 10.39 7.87 9.16
CA TYR A 391 10.34 9.31 9.34
C TYR A 391 10.12 10.01 8.01
N VAL A 392 9.56 11.22 8.05
CA VAL A 392 9.49 12.14 6.90
C VAL A 392 10.24 13.41 7.27
N THR A 393 11.07 13.90 6.36
CA THR A 393 11.76 15.18 6.49
C THR A 393 10.81 16.32 6.11
N VAL A 394 10.77 17.37 6.91
CA VAL A 394 9.85 18.50 6.73
C VAL A 394 10.58 19.83 6.51
N GLY A 395 11.91 19.83 6.47
CA GLY A 395 12.73 21.02 6.24
C GLY A 395 13.07 21.74 7.55
N GLY A 396 12.94 23.06 7.56
CA GLY A 396 13.28 23.90 8.71
C GLY A 396 12.23 23.88 9.84
N ILE A 397 12.56 24.52 10.97
CA ILE A 397 11.67 24.63 12.13
C ILE A 397 10.36 25.36 11.80
N THR A 398 10.38 26.29 10.85
CA THR A 398 9.18 27.00 10.38
C THR A 398 8.18 26.05 9.72
N SER A 399 8.66 25.09 8.94
CA SER A 399 7.83 24.04 8.34
C SER A 399 7.22 23.11 9.40
N VAL A 400 7.99 22.76 10.44
CA VAL A 400 7.48 21.99 11.58
C VAL A 400 6.30 22.72 12.23
N ILE A 401 6.46 24.01 12.53
CA ILE A 401 5.40 24.82 13.17
C ILE A 401 4.15 24.84 12.29
N LYS A 402 4.28 25.12 10.99
CA LYS A 402 3.15 25.11 10.03
C LYS A 402 2.44 23.76 10.03
N LEU A 403 3.20 22.67 9.98
CA LEU A 403 2.64 21.31 9.96
C LEU A 403 1.96 20.94 11.27
N MET A 404 2.48 21.40 12.42
CA MET A 404 1.83 21.21 13.71
C MET A 404 0.47 21.91 13.77
N PHE A 405 0.38 23.18 13.33
CA PHE A 405 -0.90 23.89 13.27
C PHE A 405 -1.88 23.22 12.28
N ALA A 406 -1.42 22.89 11.07
CA ALA A 406 -2.22 22.19 10.08
C ALA A 406 -2.71 20.82 10.60
N GLY A 407 -1.85 20.07 11.29
CA GLY A 407 -2.17 18.78 11.89
C GLY A 407 -3.17 18.88 13.03
N LEU A 408 -3.03 19.84 13.94
CA LEU A 408 -4.00 20.09 15.01
C LEU A 408 -5.36 20.49 14.45
N PHE A 409 -5.36 21.39 13.45
CA PHE A 409 -6.56 21.80 12.73
C PHE A 409 -7.24 20.60 12.06
N PHE A 410 -6.50 19.79 11.31
CA PHE A 410 -7.01 18.57 10.69
C PHE A 410 -7.61 17.60 11.72
N LEU A 411 -6.87 17.29 12.80
CA LEU A 411 -7.31 16.38 13.85
C LEU A 411 -8.57 16.88 14.57
N PHE A 412 -8.75 18.19 14.72
CA PHE A 412 -9.96 18.78 15.27
C PHE A 412 -11.18 18.48 14.38
N PHE A 413 -11.08 18.73 13.07
CA PHE A 413 -12.18 18.49 12.13
C PHE A 413 -12.50 17.01 11.95
N VAL A 414 -11.48 16.14 11.94
CA VAL A 414 -11.67 14.69 11.77
C VAL A 414 -12.51 14.06 12.88
N LYS A 415 -12.50 14.61 14.10
CA LYS A 415 -13.26 14.08 15.25
C LYS A 415 -14.77 14.11 15.01
N PHE A 416 -15.29 15.14 14.32
CA PHE A 416 -16.72 15.35 14.16
C PHE A 416 -17.20 14.97 12.76
N SER A 417 -18.42 14.42 12.65
CA SER A 417 -18.97 13.99 11.35
C SER A 417 -19.09 15.16 10.34
N ILE A 418 -19.61 16.30 10.81
CA ILE A 418 -19.71 17.53 10.01
C ILE A 418 -18.32 18.02 9.59
N GLY A 419 -17.35 17.96 10.51
CA GLY A 419 -15.97 18.33 10.22
C GLY A 419 -15.35 17.46 9.11
N ARG A 420 -15.53 16.14 9.18
CA ARG A 420 -15.12 15.22 8.10
C ARG A 420 -15.79 15.55 6.77
N GLN A 421 -17.08 15.85 6.76
CA GLN A 421 -17.78 16.24 5.54
C GLN A 421 -17.20 17.52 4.91
N LEU A 422 -16.83 18.51 5.74
CA LEU A 422 -16.18 19.74 5.25
C LEU A 422 -14.81 19.45 4.64
N LEU A 423 -13.97 18.66 5.32
CA LEU A 423 -12.66 18.25 4.81
C LEU A 423 -12.78 17.54 3.46
N ILE A 424 -13.80 16.68 3.28
CA ILE A 424 -14.06 15.94 2.04
C ILE A 424 -14.62 16.85 0.94
N LYS A 425 -15.52 17.76 1.28
CA LYS A 425 -16.20 18.63 0.30
C LYS A 425 -15.25 19.66 -0.30
N PHE A 426 -14.37 20.22 0.53
CA PHE A 426 -13.45 21.31 0.20
C PHE A 426 -11.97 20.95 0.45
N PRO A 427 -11.43 19.91 -0.23
CA PRO A 427 -10.07 19.43 0.05
C PRO A 427 -9.03 20.51 -0.17
N TRP A 428 -9.14 21.32 -1.23
CA TRP A 428 -8.21 22.41 -1.54
C TRP A 428 -8.07 23.41 -0.39
N LEU A 429 -9.20 23.88 0.15
CA LEU A 429 -9.23 24.86 1.23
C LEU A 429 -8.67 24.27 2.53
N PHE A 430 -9.15 23.09 2.93
CA PHE A 430 -8.80 22.50 4.23
C PHE A 430 -7.43 21.81 4.25
N SER A 431 -6.82 21.63 3.08
CA SER A 431 -5.44 21.17 2.97
C SER A 431 -4.47 22.28 2.56
N PHE A 432 -4.89 23.54 2.50
CA PHE A 432 -4.03 24.66 2.09
C PHE A 432 -3.36 24.45 0.71
N GLY A 433 -4.10 23.85 -0.24
CA GLY A 433 -3.63 23.63 -1.60
C GLY A 433 -2.91 22.31 -1.86
N TYR A 434 -2.66 21.48 -0.84
CA TYR A 434 -1.94 20.20 -1.03
C TYR A 434 -2.82 19.09 -1.64
N PHE A 435 -4.15 19.16 -1.49
CA PHE A 435 -5.07 18.16 -2.03
C PHE A 435 -6.17 18.75 -2.90
N SER A 436 -6.42 18.12 -4.06
CA SER A 436 -7.32 18.61 -5.11
C SER A 436 -8.18 17.48 -5.68
N LYS A 437 -9.39 17.81 -6.14
CA LYS A 437 -10.23 16.86 -6.90
C LYS A 437 -9.73 16.65 -8.33
N GLN A 438 -9.00 17.63 -8.86
CA GLN A 438 -8.36 17.55 -10.17
C GLN A 438 -7.04 16.79 -10.11
N GLY A 439 -6.42 16.66 -8.93
CA GLY A 439 -5.08 16.13 -8.76
C GLY A 439 -3.98 17.09 -9.22
N PRO A 440 -2.72 16.63 -9.31
CA PRO A 440 -1.61 17.45 -9.78
C PRO A 440 -1.67 17.70 -11.28
N THR A 441 -1.07 18.81 -11.70
CA THR A 441 -0.78 19.08 -13.11
C THR A 441 0.41 18.26 -13.60
N GLN A 442 0.56 18.10 -14.92
CA GLN A 442 1.73 17.42 -15.51
C GLN A 442 3.04 18.09 -15.08
N LYS A 443 3.11 19.42 -15.10
CA LYS A 443 4.29 20.18 -14.67
C LYS A 443 4.65 19.91 -13.19
N GLN A 444 3.65 19.88 -12.30
CA GLN A 444 3.88 19.52 -10.89
C GLN A 444 4.43 18.11 -10.74
N MET A 445 3.95 17.15 -11.54
CA MET A 445 4.46 15.78 -11.53
C MET A 445 5.90 15.70 -12.09
N ASP A 446 6.18 16.39 -13.19
CA ASP A 446 7.51 16.38 -13.83
C ASP A 446 8.59 17.02 -12.94
N GLU A 447 8.21 18.02 -12.14
CA GLU A 447 9.12 18.74 -11.23
C GLU A 447 9.17 18.14 -9.80
N THR A 448 8.42 17.06 -9.54
CA THR A 448 8.39 16.41 -8.22
C THR A 448 9.12 15.07 -8.26
N SER A 449 9.89 14.80 -7.21
CA SER A 449 10.56 13.51 -7.00
C SER A 449 10.55 13.14 -5.52
N PHE A 450 10.86 11.89 -5.21
CA PHE A 450 11.11 11.46 -3.84
C PHE A 450 12.53 10.91 -3.67
N THR A 451 13.00 11.03 -2.45
CA THR A 451 14.20 10.35 -1.97
C THR A 451 13.87 9.73 -0.62
N MET A 452 14.05 8.42 -0.47
CA MET A 452 13.96 7.72 0.80
C MET A 452 15.35 7.22 1.19
N THR A 453 15.90 7.76 2.29
CA THR A 453 17.24 7.41 2.78
C THR A 453 17.13 6.47 3.97
N PHE A 454 17.93 5.40 3.98
CA PHE A 454 17.90 4.36 5.01
C PHE A 454 19.23 4.33 5.75
N PHE A 455 19.18 4.51 7.07
CA PHE A 455 20.32 4.34 7.95
C PHE A 455 20.21 3.00 8.68
N GLY A 456 21.00 2.04 8.22
CA GLY A 456 21.07 0.69 8.77
C GLY A 456 22.20 0.54 9.80
N GLN A 457 21.93 -0.24 10.84
CA GLN A 457 22.89 -0.64 11.86
C GLN A 457 22.89 -2.17 12.00
N GLY A 458 24.08 -2.74 12.11
CA GLY A 458 24.26 -4.17 12.17
C GLY A 458 25.61 -4.61 12.71
N TYR A 459 25.89 -5.88 12.50
CA TYR A 459 27.04 -6.59 13.04
C TYR A 459 27.85 -7.20 11.90
N SER A 460 29.17 -7.13 11.98
CA SER A 460 30.05 -7.84 11.04
C SER A 460 29.89 -9.36 11.14
N HIS A 461 30.23 -10.05 10.06
CA HIS A 461 30.12 -11.50 9.98
C HIS A 461 30.87 -12.19 11.14
N GLY A 462 30.23 -13.17 11.80
CA GLY A 462 30.79 -13.89 12.94
C GLY A 462 30.71 -13.15 14.29
N THR A 463 30.28 -11.89 14.33
CA THR A 463 30.11 -11.16 15.60
C THR A 463 28.85 -11.62 16.33
N CYS A 464 29.00 -12.05 17.58
CA CYS A 464 27.86 -12.41 18.42
C CYS A 464 27.00 -11.17 18.74
N VAL A 465 25.76 -11.19 18.27
CA VAL A 465 24.80 -10.07 18.36
C VAL A 465 24.41 -9.74 19.82
N GLU A 466 24.38 -10.72 20.70
CA GLU A 466 23.93 -10.56 22.10
C GLU A 466 24.97 -9.89 23.00
N LYS A 467 26.26 -10.06 22.69
CA LYS A 467 27.37 -9.62 23.54
C LYS A 467 27.98 -8.30 23.10
N ASN A 468 27.73 -7.88 21.86
CA ASN A 468 28.40 -6.75 21.23
C ASN A 468 27.42 -5.62 20.88
N LYS A 469 27.98 -4.42 20.68
CA LYS A 469 27.25 -3.31 20.06
C LYS A 469 27.34 -3.44 18.52
N PRO A 470 26.36 -2.90 17.78
CA PRO A 470 26.45 -2.82 16.33
C PRO A 470 27.74 -2.10 15.91
N ASN A 471 28.53 -2.73 15.05
CA ASN A 471 29.81 -2.25 14.54
C ASN A 471 29.78 -2.03 13.01
N ILE A 472 28.63 -2.13 12.36
CA ILE A 472 28.45 -1.73 10.96
C ILE A 472 27.37 -0.67 10.87
N ARG A 473 27.65 0.38 10.09
CA ARG A 473 26.66 1.34 9.61
C ARG A 473 26.63 1.31 8.09
N ILE A 474 25.42 1.26 7.54
CA ILE A 474 25.19 1.38 6.10
C ILE A 474 24.16 2.48 5.85
N CYS A 475 24.39 3.25 4.80
CA CYS A 475 23.44 4.22 4.27
C CYS A 475 23.09 3.78 2.85
N THR A 476 21.81 3.49 2.61
CA THR A 476 21.28 3.24 1.27
C THR A 476 20.19 4.24 0.95
N GLN A 477 19.83 4.32 -0.32
CA GLN A 477 18.86 5.29 -0.79
C GLN A 477 18.00 4.69 -1.91
N VAL A 478 16.71 5.03 -1.85
CA VAL A 478 15.75 4.79 -2.93
C VAL A 478 15.30 6.14 -3.47
N LYS A 479 15.52 6.39 -4.75
CA LYS A 479 15.11 7.61 -5.45
C LYS A 479 14.08 7.27 -6.52
N GLY A 480 13.19 8.20 -6.81
CA GLY A 480 12.28 8.04 -7.93
C GLY A 480 11.53 9.32 -8.30
N PRO A 481 10.71 9.25 -9.35
CA PRO A 481 9.91 10.38 -9.83
C PRO A 481 8.78 10.70 -8.84
N GLU A 482 7.81 11.52 -9.25
CA GLU A 482 6.65 11.85 -8.42
C GLU A 482 5.98 10.59 -7.84
N ALA A 483 5.71 10.64 -6.53
CA ALA A 483 5.36 9.48 -5.72
C ALA A 483 3.98 8.86 -6.09
N GLY A 484 2.96 9.67 -6.32
CA GLY A 484 1.57 9.24 -6.39
C GLY A 484 1.11 8.71 -7.74
N TYR A 485 1.60 9.27 -8.84
CA TYR A 485 1.06 9.09 -10.19
C TYR A 485 2.10 8.76 -11.25
N VAL A 486 3.38 8.74 -10.87
CA VAL A 486 4.46 8.18 -11.69
C VAL A 486 5.05 6.94 -11.01
N ALA A 487 5.62 7.09 -9.82
CA ALA A 487 6.26 5.99 -9.09
C ALA A 487 5.27 4.90 -8.65
N THR A 488 4.05 5.27 -8.24
CA THR A 488 3.03 4.28 -7.85
C THR A 488 2.59 3.37 -9.01
N PRO A 489 2.21 3.88 -10.18
CA PRO A 489 1.98 3.05 -11.36
C PRO A 489 3.16 2.16 -11.72
N ILE A 490 4.38 2.72 -11.76
CA ILE A 490 5.59 1.94 -12.03
C ILE A 490 5.71 0.79 -11.03
N ALA A 491 5.64 1.09 -9.73
CA ALA A 491 5.79 0.09 -8.68
C ALA A 491 4.73 -1.03 -8.78
N MET A 492 3.47 -0.68 -9.04
CA MET A 492 2.38 -1.65 -9.18
C MET A 492 2.52 -2.52 -10.42
N VAL A 493 2.82 -1.92 -11.57
CA VAL A 493 2.96 -2.65 -12.84
C VAL A 493 4.20 -3.54 -12.80
N GLN A 494 5.33 -3.05 -12.27
CA GLN A 494 6.53 -3.87 -12.15
C GLN A 494 6.35 -5.02 -11.14
N ALA A 495 5.58 -4.82 -10.05
CA ALA A 495 5.16 -5.91 -9.17
C ALA A 495 4.30 -6.94 -9.91
N ALA A 496 3.36 -6.49 -10.74
CA ALA A 496 2.51 -7.37 -11.55
C ALA A 496 3.31 -8.17 -12.59
N MET A 497 4.25 -7.54 -13.30
CA MET A 497 5.11 -8.23 -14.25
C MET A 497 6.02 -9.24 -13.56
N THR A 498 6.58 -8.87 -12.40
CA THR A 498 7.38 -9.80 -11.59
C THR A 498 6.55 -10.99 -11.11
N PHE A 499 5.31 -10.77 -10.68
CA PHE A 499 4.40 -11.85 -10.31
C PHE A 499 4.15 -12.83 -11.46
N LEU A 500 4.04 -12.32 -12.69
CA LEU A 500 3.77 -13.13 -13.88
C LEU A 500 5.04 -13.82 -14.43
N SER A 501 6.22 -13.20 -14.31
CA SER A 501 7.49 -13.73 -14.85
C SER A 501 8.26 -14.61 -13.88
N ASP A 502 8.23 -14.28 -12.58
CA ASP A 502 9.06 -14.87 -11.53
C ASP A 502 8.22 -15.74 -10.59
N ALA A 503 7.18 -16.40 -11.11
CA ALA A 503 6.22 -17.15 -10.32
C ALA A 503 6.84 -18.26 -9.45
N SER A 504 7.98 -18.83 -9.86
CA SER A 504 8.73 -19.83 -9.10
C SER A 504 9.40 -19.28 -7.83
N ASP A 505 9.65 -17.98 -7.79
CA ASP A 505 10.39 -17.30 -6.72
C ASP A 505 9.44 -16.62 -5.70
N LEU A 506 8.12 -16.70 -5.93
CA LEU A 506 7.10 -16.28 -4.97
C LEU A 506 7.00 -17.23 -3.76
N PRO A 507 6.40 -16.78 -2.64
CA PRO A 507 6.07 -17.65 -1.51
C PRO A 507 5.37 -18.95 -1.95
N LYS A 508 5.77 -20.07 -1.33
CA LYS A 508 5.14 -21.37 -1.59
C LYS A 508 3.75 -21.40 -0.97
N GLY A 509 2.75 -21.78 -1.75
CA GLY A 509 1.35 -21.66 -1.37
C GLY A 509 0.91 -20.20 -1.43
N GLY A 510 -0.33 -19.96 -1.88
CA GLY A 510 -0.89 -18.62 -1.95
C GLY A 510 -0.96 -17.95 -0.56
N GLY A 511 -1.60 -16.80 -0.48
CA GLY A 511 -1.77 -16.10 0.79
C GLY A 511 -1.94 -14.61 0.63
N VAL A 512 -1.99 -13.92 1.77
CA VAL A 512 -2.01 -12.46 1.84
C VAL A 512 -0.62 -11.97 2.24
N PHE A 513 0.06 -11.26 1.36
CA PHE A 513 1.45 -10.84 1.50
C PHE A 513 1.62 -9.32 1.43
N THR A 514 2.71 -8.85 2.01
CA THR A 514 3.29 -7.54 1.73
C THR A 514 4.20 -7.63 0.49
N PRO A 515 4.57 -6.51 -0.15
CA PRO A 515 5.44 -6.55 -1.31
C PRO A 515 6.80 -7.21 -0.99
N GLY A 516 7.41 -6.85 0.13
CA GLY A 516 8.68 -7.43 0.56
C GLY A 516 8.58 -8.93 0.90
N ALA A 517 7.47 -9.39 1.48
CA ALA A 517 7.27 -10.82 1.70
C ALA A 517 7.12 -11.58 0.38
N ALA A 518 6.31 -11.06 -0.54
CA ALA A 518 6.04 -11.68 -1.83
C ALA A 518 7.23 -11.68 -2.78
N PHE A 519 8.04 -10.61 -2.78
CA PHE A 519 9.05 -10.35 -3.80
C PHE A 519 10.49 -10.37 -3.26
N SER A 520 10.73 -10.81 -2.03
CA SER A 520 12.08 -10.86 -1.42
C SER A 520 13.11 -11.68 -2.21
N ARG A 521 12.65 -12.66 -2.98
CA ARG A 521 13.51 -13.57 -3.78
C ARG A 521 13.36 -13.37 -5.29
N THR A 522 12.67 -12.33 -5.73
CA THR A 522 12.39 -12.07 -7.15
C THR A 522 13.25 -10.92 -7.68
N LYS A 523 13.12 -10.61 -8.98
CA LYS A 523 13.86 -9.52 -9.64
C LYS A 523 13.14 -8.17 -9.58
N LEU A 524 12.21 -7.97 -8.63
CA LEU A 524 11.43 -6.74 -8.56
C LEU A 524 12.32 -5.49 -8.40
N ILE A 525 13.36 -5.53 -7.55
CA ILE A 525 14.29 -4.40 -7.39
C ILE A 525 15.00 -4.07 -8.71
N ASP A 526 15.46 -5.07 -9.44
CA ASP A 526 16.13 -4.86 -10.74
C ASP A 526 15.19 -4.24 -11.78
N ARG A 527 13.92 -4.65 -11.78
CA ARG A 527 12.89 -4.06 -12.64
C ARG A 527 12.60 -2.62 -12.24
N LEU A 528 12.46 -2.32 -10.95
CA LEU A 528 12.24 -0.97 -10.46
C LEU A 528 13.39 -0.03 -10.85
N ASN A 529 14.64 -0.48 -10.70
CA ASN A 529 15.83 0.27 -11.13
C ASN A 529 15.77 0.65 -12.61
N LYS A 530 15.38 -0.29 -13.48
CA LYS A 530 15.24 -0.05 -14.92
C LYS A 530 14.11 0.91 -15.28
N HIS A 531 13.15 1.10 -14.39
CA HIS A 531 11.98 1.96 -14.58
C HIS A 531 12.04 3.23 -13.70
N GLY A 532 13.24 3.65 -13.29
CA GLY A 532 13.45 4.95 -12.63
C GLY A 532 13.11 5.01 -11.14
N ILE A 533 12.91 3.85 -10.48
CA ILE A 533 12.90 3.75 -9.02
C ILE A 533 14.22 3.08 -8.60
N GLU A 534 15.20 3.92 -8.29
CA GLU A 534 16.61 3.54 -8.17
C GLU A 534 17.02 3.25 -6.73
N PHE A 535 17.63 2.08 -6.51
CA PHE A 535 18.19 1.63 -5.25
C PHE A 535 19.72 1.72 -5.31
N SER A 536 20.33 2.40 -4.34
CA SER A 536 21.79 2.63 -4.32
C SER A 536 22.38 2.58 -2.91
N VAL A 537 23.65 2.20 -2.80
CA VAL A 537 24.45 2.33 -1.57
C VAL A 537 25.12 3.71 -1.58
N ILE A 538 24.93 4.48 -0.52
CA ILE A 538 25.55 5.80 -0.34
C ILE A 538 26.85 5.68 0.47
N SER A 539 26.83 4.87 1.52
CA SER A 539 28.02 4.57 2.31
C SER A 539 27.87 3.26 3.07
N SER A 540 28.98 2.60 3.37
CA SER A 540 29.04 1.44 4.26
C SER A 540 30.37 1.48 5.00
N SER A 541 30.33 1.39 6.33
CA SER A 541 31.53 1.49 7.17
C SER A 541 31.42 0.60 8.40
N GLU A 542 32.53 -0.06 8.75
CA GLU A 542 32.71 -0.61 10.10
C GLU A 542 33.01 0.53 11.08
N VAL A 543 32.45 0.47 12.29
CA VAL A 543 32.46 1.53 13.31
C VAL A 543 33.04 1.03 14.63
#